data_AF-A0A346R3M6-F1
#
_entry.id   AF-A0A346R3M6-F1
#
_cell.length_a   1.000
_cell.length_b   1.000
_cell.length_c   1.000
_cell.angle_alpha   90.00
_cell.angle_beta   90.00
_cell.angle_gamma   90.00
#
_symmetry.space_group_name_H-M   'P 1'
#
loop_
_entity.id
_entity.type
_entity.pdbx_description
1 polymer ?
#
loop_
_entity_poly.entity_id
_entity_poly.type
_entity_poly.pdbx_seq_one_letter_code
_entity_poly.pdbx_strand_id
1 'polypeptide(L)'
;MTIQIVKTNCALFHDRIHARQTSVTAGDVEQTDLFGHWTADAPGKARVKECEMTSSANTQDCEYITPPVNLRTKVRVKSDQEDGDFDPVAAAEKALQNLSGNFSNWMAEETGTLVKLWSGMRLRALTPDDRDSLFRAAHDIKGQGVTLGFPLASTIADSLCHLLETVQDPRQIPNQLIEQHVQSIRAIYADGACTDCDPVATELANQLAEISEQFISTLKRN
;
A
#
# COMPACT_ATOMS: atom_id res chain seq x y z
N MET A 1 -22.97 13.11 -24.80
CA MET A 1 -23.67 11.82 -24.60
C MET A 1 -22.93 10.87 -23.65
N THR A 2 -21.67 11.17 -23.27
CA THR A 2 -20.83 10.38 -22.34
C THR A 2 -21.10 10.65 -20.85
N ILE A 3 -21.71 11.79 -20.51
CA ILE A 3 -21.91 12.24 -19.11
C ILE A 3 -23.12 11.55 -18.43
N GLN A 4 -24.05 10.97 -19.20
CA GLN A 4 -25.19 10.23 -18.63
C GLN A 4 -24.84 8.82 -18.16
N ILE A 5 -23.70 8.25 -18.56
CA ILE A 5 -23.33 6.87 -18.22
C ILE A 5 -22.85 6.76 -16.75
N VAL A 6 -22.18 7.78 -16.22
CA VAL A 6 -21.61 7.74 -14.85
C VAL A 6 -22.68 7.90 -13.76
N LYS A 7 -23.74 8.70 -14.01
CA LYS A 7 -24.85 8.85 -13.05
C LYS A 7 -25.67 7.57 -12.88
N THR A 8 -25.76 6.74 -13.92
CA THR A 8 -26.54 5.49 -13.89
C THR A 8 -25.83 4.37 -13.11
N ASN A 9 -24.48 4.33 -13.13
CA ASN A 9 -23.72 3.30 -12.39
C ASN A 9 -23.69 3.51 -10.87
N CYS A 10 -23.80 4.76 -10.38
CA CYS A 10 -23.80 5.04 -8.95
C CYS A 10 -25.11 4.62 -8.25
N ALA A 11 -26.24 4.64 -8.97
CA ALA A 11 -27.53 4.20 -8.44
C ALA A 11 -27.68 2.67 -8.41
N LEU A 12 -27.07 1.95 -9.36
CA LEU A 12 -27.14 0.48 -9.43
C LEU A 12 -26.20 -0.22 -8.43
N PHE A 13 -25.16 0.47 -7.96
CA PHE A 13 -24.27 -0.06 -6.92
C PHE A 13 -24.96 -0.13 -5.55
N HIS A 14 -25.84 0.82 -5.22
CA HIS A 14 -26.56 0.85 -3.93
C HIS A 14 -27.61 -0.26 -3.79
N ASP A 15 -28.34 -0.60 -4.85
CA ASP A 15 -29.42 -1.61 -4.81
C ASP A 15 -28.90 -3.05 -4.68
N ARG A 16 -27.63 -3.29 -5.06
CA ARG A 16 -27.00 -4.62 -4.99
C ARG A 16 -26.49 -4.97 -3.59
N ILE A 17 -26.37 -3.98 -2.70
CA ILE A 17 -25.86 -4.13 -1.33
C ILE A 17 -26.81 -4.94 -0.43
N HIS A 18 -28.12 -4.95 -0.70
CA HIS A 18 -29.08 -5.69 0.14
C HIS A 18 -29.29 -7.17 -0.24
N ALA A 19 -28.92 -7.59 -1.45
CA ALA A 19 -29.31 -8.92 -1.96
C ALA A 19 -28.32 -10.06 -1.67
N ARG A 20 -27.11 -9.77 -1.15
CA ARG A 20 -26.03 -10.77 -1.07
C ARG A 20 -25.68 -11.24 0.35
N GLN A 21 -26.39 -10.76 1.37
CA GLN A 21 -26.07 -11.01 2.79
C GLN A 21 -26.57 -12.34 3.36
N THR A 22 -27.01 -13.30 2.53
CA THR A 22 -27.51 -14.60 3.00
C THR A 22 -26.98 -15.76 2.15
N SER A 23 -25.69 -16.11 2.27
CA SER A 23 -25.18 -17.50 2.16
C SER A 23 -23.67 -17.54 1.92
N VAL A 24 -22.87 -17.70 2.98
CA VAL A 24 -21.64 -18.51 2.92
C VAL A 24 -21.43 -19.10 4.32
N THR A 25 -21.74 -20.38 4.47
CA THR A 25 -21.35 -21.21 5.62
C THR A 25 -20.09 -22.01 5.26
N ALA A 26 -19.21 -22.12 6.26
CA ALA A 26 -18.10 -23.05 6.46
C ALA A 26 -17.87 -24.14 5.38
N GLY A 27 -16.62 -24.18 4.88
CA GLY A 27 -16.07 -25.29 4.10
C GLY A 27 -14.56 -25.31 4.21
N ASP A 28 -14.04 -26.45 4.65
CA ASP A 28 -12.67 -26.77 5.04
C ASP A 28 -11.63 -26.55 3.92
N VAL A 29 -10.44 -26.03 4.27
CA VAL A 29 -9.27 -26.02 3.38
C VAL A 29 -8.22 -26.93 3.99
N GLU A 30 -8.06 -28.10 3.37
CA GLU A 30 -7.04 -29.09 3.65
C GLU A 30 -5.63 -28.49 3.53
N GLN A 31 -4.85 -28.81 4.55
CA GLN A 31 -3.43 -28.52 4.68
C GLN A 31 -2.64 -29.56 3.88
N THR A 32 -2.05 -29.15 2.77
CA THR A 32 -1.09 -29.99 2.04
C THR A 32 0.34 -29.58 2.40
N ASP A 33 1.00 -30.50 3.10
CA ASP A 33 2.43 -30.52 3.43
C ASP A 33 3.31 -30.35 2.18
N LEU A 34 4.01 -29.21 2.12
CA LEU A 34 5.11 -28.99 1.17
C LEU A 34 6.29 -28.33 1.88
N PHE A 35 6.74 -28.89 3.01
CA PHE A 35 8.07 -28.57 3.53
C PHE A 35 8.77 -29.85 4.01
N GLY A 36 9.82 -30.20 3.27
CA GLY A 36 10.69 -31.32 3.54
C GLY A 36 11.34 -31.21 4.92
N HIS A 37 11.29 -32.35 5.60
CA HIS A 37 11.99 -32.71 6.82
C HIS A 37 13.44 -32.17 6.86
N TRP A 38 13.70 -31.18 7.72
CA TRP A 38 15.05 -30.68 8.00
C TRP A 38 15.48 -31.22 9.37
N THR A 39 16.33 -32.25 9.38
CA THR A 39 16.97 -32.71 10.62
C THR A 39 18.20 -31.86 10.90
N ALA A 40 18.26 -31.32 12.12
CA ALA A 40 19.39 -30.58 12.64
C ALA A 40 20.57 -31.54 12.91
N ASP A 41 21.72 -31.28 12.28
CA ASP A 41 23.00 -31.90 12.63
C ASP A 41 24.03 -30.82 13.01
N ALA A 42 24.75 -31.08 14.11
CA ALA A 42 25.67 -30.19 14.82
C ALA A 42 27.04 -30.01 14.08
N PRO A 43 27.92 -29.07 14.51
CA PRO A 43 28.78 -28.32 13.59
C PRO A 43 30.08 -29.02 13.21
N GLY A 44 30.19 -29.45 11.95
CA GLY A 44 31.45 -29.77 11.30
C GLY A 44 32.07 -28.54 10.64
N LYS A 45 33.32 -28.22 10.96
CA LYS A 45 34.11 -27.12 10.36
C LYS A 45 34.21 -27.28 8.84
N ALA A 46 33.32 -26.66 8.08
CA ALA A 46 33.42 -26.60 6.64
C ALA A 46 34.41 -25.49 6.24
N ARG A 47 35.61 -25.91 5.86
CA ARG A 47 36.57 -25.12 5.09
C ARG A 47 35.93 -24.76 3.75
N VAL A 48 35.45 -23.54 3.61
CA VAL A 48 35.02 -22.97 2.32
C VAL A 48 36.19 -23.10 1.33
N LYS A 49 35.99 -23.87 0.27
CA LYS A 49 36.85 -23.83 -0.91
C LYS A 49 36.39 -22.65 -1.75
N GLU A 50 37.31 -21.71 -1.97
CA GLU A 50 37.18 -20.63 -2.95
C GLU A 50 36.66 -21.22 -4.28
N CYS A 51 35.50 -20.76 -4.73
CA CYS A 51 35.02 -21.06 -6.08
C CYS A 51 35.48 -19.91 -6.96
N GLU A 52 36.56 -20.16 -7.70
CA GLU A 52 37.16 -19.20 -8.63
C GLU A 52 36.21 -19.07 -9.84
N MET A 53 35.39 -18.02 -9.83
CA MET A 53 34.53 -17.66 -10.96
C MET A 53 35.33 -16.75 -11.91
N THR A 54 35.95 -17.32 -12.93
CA THR A 54 36.46 -16.52 -14.06
C THR A 54 35.30 -16.12 -14.96
N SER A 55 34.86 -14.86 -14.87
CA SER A 55 33.95 -14.26 -15.85
C SER A 55 34.43 -12.86 -16.22
N SER A 56 35.19 -12.80 -17.31
CA SER A 56 35.64 -11.59 -17.97
C SER A 56 34.47 -10.97 -18.76
N ALA A 57 33.87 -9.89 -18.27
CA ALA A 57 33.05 -8.98 -19.08
C ALA A 57 32.84 -7.63 -18.36
N ASN A 58 33.63 -6.63 -18.78
CA ASN A 58 33.44 -5.18 -18.63
C ASN A 58 32.86 -4.66 -17.29
N THR A 59 33.71 -4.58 -16.27
CA THR A 59 33.41 -3.93 -14.99
C THR A 59 33.42 -2.41 -15.16
N GLN A 60 32.27 -1.84 -15.53
CA GLN A 60 32.01 -0.41 -15.31
C GLN A 60 32.13 -0.10 -13.81
N ASP A 61 32.75 1.03 -13.52
CA ASP A 61 33.20 1.48 -12.20
C ASP A 61 32.17 1.26 -11.09
N CYS A 62 32.34 0.20 -10.29
CA CYS A 62 31.57 -0.03 -9.07
C CYS A 62 32.38 0.48 -7.89
N GLU A 63 31.98 1.60 -7.29
CA GLU A 63 32.56 2.07 -6.03
C GLU A 63 31.90 1.33 -4.86
N TYR A 64 32.65 0.46 -4.20
CA TYR A 64 32.19 -0.24 -3.00
C TYR A 64 32.33 0.67 -1.79
N ILE A 65 31.24 1.33 -1.40
CA ILE A 65 31.18 2.14 -0.19
C ILE A 65 31.21 1.19 1.02
N THR A 66 32.40 1.02 1.60
CA THR A 66 32.54 0.20 2.80
C THR A 66 32.07 1.00 4.00
N PRO A 67 31.06 0.53 4.77
CA PRO A 67 30.59 1.27 5.93
C PRO A 67 31.76 1.43 6.93
N PRO A 68 32.01 2.66 7.44
CA PRO A 68 33.18 2.97 8.25
C PRO A 68 33.17 2.28 9.63
N VAL A 69 32.02 1.74 10.04
CA VAL A 69 31.85 1.05 11.32
C VAL A 69 31.17 -0.29 11.10
N ASN A 70 31.77 -1.35 11.64
CA ASN A 70 31.14 -2.66 11.67
C ASN A 70 30.04 -2.68 12.73
N LEU A 71 28.77 -2.73 12.29
CA LEU A 71 27.61 -2.70 13.19
C LEU A 71 27.57 -3.90 14.15
N ARG A 72 28.27 -5.00 13.86
CA ARG A 72 28.36 -6.18 14.74
C ARG A 72 28.96 -5.81 16.11
N THR A 73 29.86 -4.84 16.16
CA THR A 73 30.46 -4.34 17.41
C THR A 73 29.46 -3.56 18.27
N LYS A 74 28.35 -3.09 17.70
CA LYS A 74 27.27 -2.38 18.41
C LYS A 74 26.15 -3.30 18.88
N VAL A 75 26.12 -4.55 18.42
CA VAL A 75 25.13 -5.54 18.83
C VAL A 75 25.63 -6.24 20.09
N ARG A 76 24.80 -6.24 21.15
CA ARG A 76 25.06 -7.03 22.36
C ARG A 76 24.89 -8.50 22.02
N VAL A 77 25.96 -9.28 22.15
CA VAL A 77 25.90 -10.75 22.07
C VAL A 77 25.36 -11.25 23.41
N LYS A 78 24.25 -12.01 23.38
CA LYS A 78 23.71 -12.69 24.56
C LYS A 78 24.67 -13.78 25.03
N SER A 79 24.68 -14.04 26.33
CA SER A 79 25.45 -15.14 26.90
C SER A 79 24.68 -16.47 26.81
N ASP A 80 25.39 -17.60 26.73
CA ASP A 80 24.79 -18.95 26.64
C ASP A 80 23.78 -19.26 27.78
N GLN A 81 23.89 -18.56 28.91
CA GLN A 81 22.99 -18.69 30.07
C GLN A 81 21.65 -17.94 29.90
N GLU A 82 21.58 -16.93 29.03
CA GLU A 82 20.38 -16.12 28.73
C GLU A 82 19.58 -16.65 27.53
N ASP A 83 20.09 -17.67 26.84
CA ASP A 83 19.48 -18.31 25.68
C ASP A 83 18.49 -19.43 26.07
N GLY A 84 18.57 -19.95 27.30
CA GLY A 84 17.71 -21.05 27.76
C GLY A 84 16.29 -20.65 28.17
N ASP A 85 16.06 -19.40 28.57
CA ASP A 85 14.78 -18.90 29.11
C ASP A 85 14.02 -17.98 28.14
N PHE A 86 14.72 -17.41 27.15
CA PHE A 86 14.12 -16.53 26.16
C PHE A 86 13.91 -17.26 24.84
N ASP A 87 12.65 -17.55 24.52
CA ASP A 87 12.27 -18.00 23.17
C ASP A 87 12.14 -16.76 22.24
N PRO A 88 13.11 -16.52 21.34
CA PRO A 88 13.06 -15.37 20.44
C PRO A 88 11.91 -15.47 19.43
N VAL A 89 11.48 -16.69 19.07
CA VAL A 89 10.41 -16.91 18.09
C VAL A 89 9.06 -16.58 18.74
N ALA A 90 8.78 -17.15 19.92
CA ALA A 90 7.54 -16.85 20.64
C ALA A 90 7.43 -15.35 21.03
N ALA A 91 8.56 -14.71 21.39
CA ALA A 91 8.58 -13.27 21.65
C ALA A 91 8.26 -12.45 20.39
N ALA A 92 8.79 -12.84 19.23
CA ALA A 92 8.51 -12.20 17.96
C ALA A 92 7.05 -12.40 17.51
N GLU A 93 6.51 -13.61 17.62
CA GLU A 93 5.11 -13.91 17.30
C GLU A 93 4.15 -13.11 18.18
N LYS A 94 4.40 -13.04 19.49
CA LYS A 94 3.61 -12.21 20.42
C LYS A 94 3.66 -10.73 20.06
N ALA A 95 4.83 -10.22 19.64
CA ALA A 95 4.97 -8.84 19.19
C ALA A 95 4.18 -8.58 17.90
N LEU A 96 4.24 -9.48 16.92
CA LEU A 96 3.45 -9.40 15.69
C LEU A 96 1.94 -9.46 15.98
N GLN A 97 1.52 -10.33 16.90
CA GLN A 97 0.11 -10.48 17.24
C GLN A 97 -0.45 -9.21 17.91
N ASN A 98 0.33 -8.58 18.80
CA ASN A 98 -0.01 -7.29 19.39
C ASN A 98 -0.11 -6.16 18.34
N LEU A 99 0.72 -6.19 17.29
CA LEU A 99 0.72 -5.19 16.24
C LEU A 99 -0.43 -5.39 15.24
N SER A 100 -0.77 -6.65 14.95
CA SER A 100 -1.77 -7.02 13.93
C SER A 100 -3.16 -6.45 14.18
N GLY A 101 -3.58 -6.32 15.45
CA GLY A 101 -4.88 -5.75 15.80
C GLY A 101 -5.04 -4.27 15.46
N ASN A 102 -3.94 -3.53 15.29
CA ASN A 102 -3.96 -2.12 14.89
C ASN A 102 -4.10 -1.96 13.37
N PHE A 103 -3.63 -2.93 12.59
CA PHE A 103 -3.64 -2.87 11.12
C PHE A 103 -5.05 -2.78 10.55
N SER A 104 -6.03 -3.43 11.17
CA SER A 104 -7.42 -3.38 10.72
C SER A 104 -8.06 -1.99 10.86
N ASN A 105 -7.60 -1.16 11.80
CA ASN A 105 -8.15 0.18 11.99
C ASN A 105 -7.39 1.26 11.23
N TRP A 106 -6.14 1.01 10.84
CA TRP A 106 -5.31 2.01 10.16
C TRP A 106 -5.92 2.50 8.85
N MET A 107 -6.38 1.61 7.95
CA MET A 107 -7.04 2.06 6.71
C MET A 107 -8.30 2.89 6.98
N ALA A 108 -9.03 2.59 8.05
CA ALA A 108 -10.21 3.35 8.46
C ALA A 108 -9.83 4.77 8.90
N GLU A 109 -8.77 4.88 9.71
CA GLU A 109 -8.23 6.15 10.20
C GLU A 109 -7.66 7.00 9.06
N GLU A 110 -6.90 6.40 8.14
CA GLU A 110 -6.31 7.09 7.00
C GLU A 110 -7.40 7.60 6.04
N THR A 111 -8.35 6.72 5.68
CA THR A 111 -9.49 7.09 4.83
C THR A 111 -10.34 8.17 5.50
N GLY A 112 -10.59 8.05 6.81
CA GLY A 112 -11.32 9.04 7.60
C GLY A 112 -10.62 10.40 7.65
N THR A 113 -9.30 10.40 7.81
CA THR A 113 -8.47 11.60 7.81
C THR A 113 -8.52 12.31 6.46
N LEU A 114 -8.34 11.57 5.36
CA LEU A 114 -8.41 12.11 4.01
C LEU A 114 -9.78 12.76 3.72
N VAL A 115 -10.88 12.06 4.06
CA VAL A 115 -12.25 12.57 3.86
C VAL A 115 -12.51 13.81 4.70
N LYS A 116 -12.02 13.85 5.93
CA LYS A 116 -12.17 15.00 6.85
C LYS A 116 -11.42 16.22 6.33
N LEU A 117 -10.17 16.06 5.91
CA LEU A 117 -9.36 17.12 5.30
C LEU A 117 -10.08 17.71 4.09
N TRP A 118 -10.50 16.86 3.16
CA TRP A 118 -11.22 17.30 1.97
C TRP A 118 -12.51 18.06 2.29
N SER A 119 -13.30 17.56 3.24
CA SER A 119 -14.56 18.20 3.64
C SER A 119 -14.37 19.62 4.17
N GLY A 120 -13.26 19.90 4.86
CA GLY A 120 -12.91 21.22 5.35
C GLY A 120 -12.40 22.20 4.27
N MET A 121 -11.98 21.68 3.12
CA MET A 121 -11.32 22.46 2.06
C MET A 121 -12.19 22.63 0.81
N ARG A 122 -13.20 21.76 0.57
CA ARG A 122 -13.97 21.69 -0.69
C ARG A 122 -14.70 22.97 -1.12
N LEU A 123 -15.02 23.86 -0.17
CA LEU A 123 -15.80 25.10 -0.44
C LEU A 123 -14.92 26.30 -0.82
N ARG A 124 -13.59 26.14 -0.82
CA ARG A 124 -12.63 27.20 -1.10
C ARG A 124 -11.59 26.75 -2.13
N ALA A 125 -10.83 27.71 -2.64
CA ALA A 125 -9.67 27.40 -3.46
C ALA A 125 -8.59 26.74 -2.59
N LEU A 126 -7.90 25.76 -3.16
CA LEU A 126 -6.88 24.98 -2.48
C LEU A 126 -5.64 25.87 -2.20
N THR A 127 -5.16 25.85 -0.95
CA THR A 127 -3.89 26.50 -0.58
C THR A 127 -2.72 25.53 -0.70
N PRO A 128 -1.47 26.00 -0.68
CA PRO A 128 -0.31 25.12 -0.60
C PRO A 128 -0.33 24.21 0.63
N ASP A 129 -0.71 24.73 1.80
CA ASP A 129 -0.81 23.93 3.04
C ASP A 129 -1.90 22.85 2.95
N ASP A 130 -3.01 23.15 2.29
CA ASP A 130 -4.09 22.18 2.03
C ASP A 130 -3.60 21.06 1.11
N ARG A 131 -2.89 21.42 0.04
CA ARG A 131 -2.26 20.47 -0.89
C ARG A 131 -1.31 19.55 -0.13
N ASP A 132 -0.43 20.09 0.71
CA ASP A 132 0.53 19.30 1.47
C ASP A 132 -0.16 18.34 2.44
N SER A 133 -1.23 18.80 3.10
CA SER A 133 -2.02 17.98 4.02
C SER A 133 -2.74 16.85 3.28
N LEU A 134 -3.35 17.13 2.13
CA LEU A 134 -3.99 16.11 1.28
C LEU A 134 -2.97 15.13 0.70
N PHE A 135 -1.82 15.63 0.25
CA PHE A 135 -0.75 14.80 -0.31
C PHE A 135 -0.23 13.81 0.73
N ARG A 136 0.01 14.23 1.97
CA ARG A 136 0.47 13.34 3.04
C ARG A 136 -0.55 12.23 3.33
N ALA A 137 -1.81 12.60 3.54
CA ALA A 137 -2.87 11.63 3.80
C ALA A 137 -3.06 10.64 2.63
N ALA A 138 -2.98 11.10 1.38
CA ALA A 138 -3.02 10.23 0.22
C ALA A 138 -1.76 9.34 0.13
N HIS A 139 -0.58 9.88 0.43
CA HIS A 139 0.68 9.15 0.38
C HIS A 139 0.74 8.03 1.42
N ASP A 140 0.18 8.24 2.62
CA ASP A 140 0.07 7.20 3.64
C ASP A 140 -0.82 6.05 3.16
N ILE A 141 -1.97 6.34 2.55
CA ILE A 141 -2.84 5.33 1.92
C ILE A 141 -2.14 4.61 0.77
N LYS A 142 -1.39 5.33 -0.07
CA LYS A 142 -0.59 4.74 -1.15
C LYS A 142 0.41 3.72 -0.58
N GLY A 143 1.17 4.10 0.44
CA GLY A 143 2.23 3.26 1.02
C GLY A 143 1.70 2.09 1.85
N GLN A 144 0.59 2.28 2.55
CA GLN A 144 0.03 1.27 3.46
C GLN A 144 -1.02 0.39 2.79
N GLY A 145 -1.72 0.87 1.76
CA GLY A 145 -2.87 0.21 1.16
C GLY A 145 -2.58 -1.20 0.67
N VAL A 146 -1.44 -1.42 -0.02
CA VAL A 146 -1.05 -2.76 -0.48
C VAL A 146 -0.82 -3.71 0.70
N THR A 147 -0.10 -3.26 1.72
CA THR A 147 0.20 -4.04 2.93
C THR A 147 -1.06 -4.38 3.74
N LEU A 148 -2.05 -3.51 3.71
CA LEU A 148 -3.31 -3.65 4.45
C LEU A 148 -4.41 -4.36 3.64
N GLY A 149 -4.12 -4.83 2.42
CA GLY A 149 -5.06 -5.60 1.60
C GLY A 149 -5.99 -4.76 0.70
N PHE A 150 -5.68 -3.48 0.49
CA PHE A 150 -6.43 -2.53 -0.34
C PHE A 150 -5.57 -1.99 -1.51
N PRO A 151 -5.15 -2.84 -2.46
CA PRO A 151 -4.29 -2.42 -3.58
C PRO A 151 -4.97 -1.38 -4.49
N LEU A 152 -6.29 -1.49 -4.72
CA LEU A 152 -7.03 -0.54 -5.54
C LEU A 152 -7.08 0.86 -4.91
N ALA A 153 -7.22 0.94 -3.58
CA ALA A 153 -7.16 2.21 -2.87
C ALA A 153 -5.76 2.85 -3.00
N SER A 154 -4.71 2.04 -2.96
CA SER A 154 -3.33 2.49 -3.19
C SER A 154 -3.14 3.06 -4.60
N THR A 155 -3.69 2.40 -5.65
CA THR A 155 -3.63 2.91 -7.02
C THR A 155 -4.34 4.26 -7.19
N ILE A 156 -5.54 4.42 -6.61
CA ILE A 156 -6.26 5.71 -6.69
C ILE A 156 -5.52 6.79 -5.90
N ALA A 157 -4.97 6.45 -4.73
CA ALA A 157 -4.17 7.37 -3.94
C ALA A 157 -2.89 7.80 -4.67
N ASP A 158 -2.26 6.89 -5.42
CA ASP A 158 -1.10 7.19 -6.26
C ASP A 158 -1.43 8.19 -7.37
N SER A 159 -2.54 7.98 -8.08
CA SER A 159 -3.06 8.95 -9.06
C SER A 159 -3.30 10.33 -8.45
N LEU A 160 -3.89 10.38 -7.25
CA LEU A 160 -4.11 11.63 -6.52
C LEU A 160 -2.79 12.30 -6.13
N CYS A 161 -1.81 11.55 -5.62
CA CYS A 161 -0.48 12.05 -5.31
C CYS A 161 0.19 12.64 -6.56
N HIS A 162 0.12 11.94 -7.69
CA HIS A 162 0.69 12.40 -8.95
C HIS A 162 0.05 13.73 -9.43
N LEU A 163 -1.27 13.83 -9.34
CA LEU A 163 -2.02 15.05 -9.66
C LEU A 163 -1.60 16.22 -8.77
N LEU A 164 -1.55 15.99 -7.45
CA LEU A 164 -1.19 17.03 -6.48
C LEU A 164 0.28 17.46 -6.64
N GLU A 165 1.19 16.54 -6.94
CA GLU A 165 2.61 16.83 -7.10
C GLU A 165 2.92 17.59 -8.39
N THR A 166 2.32 17.17 -9.51
CA THR A 166 2.67 17.65 -10.85
C THR A 166 2.14 19.04 -11.16
N VAL A 167 0.97 19.40 -10.63
CA VAL A 167 0.37 20.72 -10.87
C VAL A 167 1.05 21.76 -10.00
N GLN A 168 1.64 22.80 -10.61
CA GLN A 168 2.40 23.83 -9.88
C GLN A 168 1.50 24.72 -9.02
N ASP A 169 0.41 25.24 -9.59
CA ASP A 169 -0.58 26.05 -8.87
C ASP A 169 -1.76 25.18 -8.42
N PRO A 170 -1.92 24.90 -7.10
CA PRO A 170 -2.98 24.06 -6.58
C PRO A 170 -4.39 24.60 -6.88
N ARG A 171 -4.53 25.90 -7.17
CA ARG A 171 -5.83 26.52 -7.53
C ARG A 171 -6.33 26.11 -8.91
N GLN A 172 -5.45 25.61 -9.76
CA GLN A 172 -5.82 25.13 -11.10
C GLN A 172 -6.49 23.75 -11.05
N ILE A 173 -6.26 22.99 -9.98
CA ILE A 173 -6.82 21.64 -9.82
C ILE A 173 -8.33 21.75 -9.56
N PRO A 174 -9.19 21.13 -10.38
CA PRO A 174 -10.62 21.15 -10.14
C PRO A 174 -10.98 20.42 -8.84
N ASN A 175 -11.71 21.10 -7.95
CA ASN A 175 -12.17 20.49 -6.69
C ASN A 175 -12.94 19.18 -6.93
N GLN A 176 -13.70 19.09 -8.02
CA GLN A 176 -14.45 17.88 -8.38
C GLN A 176 -13.52 16.69 -8.66
N LEU A 177 -12.35 16.91 -9.26
CA LEU A 177 -11.40 15.84 -9.56
C LEU A 177 -10.80 15.28 -8.27
N ILE A 178 -10.43 16.15 -7.32
CA ILE A 178 -9.96 15.73 -6.00
C ILE A 178 -11.07 14.99 -5.25
N GLU A 179 -12.29 15.53 -5.26
CA GLU A 179 -13.45 14.90 -4.61
C GLU A 179 -13.68 13.49 -5.15
N GLN A 180 -13.62 13.30 -6.47
CA GLN A 180 -13.78 11.98 -7.09
C GLN A 180 -12.74 10.96 -6.60
N HIS A 181 -11.47 11.35 -6.45
CA HIS A 181 -10.44 10.47 -5.89
C HIS A 181 -10.76 10.11 -4.42
N VAL A 182 -11.05 11.12 -3.59
CA VAL A 182 -11.36 10.92 -2.17
C VAL A 182 -12.59 10.04 -1.96
N GLN A 183 -13.67 10.28 -2.73
CA GLN A 183 -14.88 9.47 -2.65
C GLN A 183 -14.67 8.04 -3.14
N SER A 184 -13.83 7.85 -4.16
CA SER A 184 -13.53 6.51 -4.68
C SER A 184 -12.72 5.69 -3.69
N ILE A 185 -11.70 6.29 -3.04
CA ILE A 185 -10.95 5.65 -1.95
C ILE A 185 -11.89 5.24 -0.82
N ARG A 186 -12.79 6.15 -0.39
CA ARG A 186 -13.78 5.85 0.65
C ARG A 186 -14.72 4.72 0.25
N ALA A 187 -15.17 4.70 -1.00
CA ALA A 187 -16.06 3.66 -1.52
C ALA A 187 -15.39 2.29 -1.55
N ILE A 188 -14.15 2.20 -2.05
CA ILE A 188 -13.37 0.96 -2.09
C ILE A 188 -13.13 0.42 -0.69
N TYR A 189 -12.78 1.29 0.26
CA TYR A 189 -12.63 0.90 1.66
C TYR A 189 -13.94 0.38 2.25
N ALA A 190 -15.06 1.09 2.03
CA ALA A 190 -16.36 0.70 2.56
C ALA A 190 -16.91 -0.60 1.96
N ASP A 191 -16.61 -0.87 0.69
CA ASP A 191 -16.96 -2.12 0.00
C ASP A 191 -16.07 -3.30 0.45
N GLY A 192 -14.88 -3.01 1.00
CA GLY A 192 -13.91 -4.04 1.35
C GLY A 192 -13.32 -4.73 0.12
N ALA A 193 -13.26 -4.03 -1.01
CA ALA A 193 -12.80 -4.58 -2.29
C ALA A 193 -11.33 -5.02 -2.18
N CYS A 194 -11.15 -6.33 -1.97
CA CYS A 194 -9.88 -7.04 -1.93
C CYS A 194 -9.35 -7.28 -3.35
N THR A 195 -8.03 -7.47 -3.44
CA THR A 195 -7.26 -7.96 -4.59
C THR A 195 -8.10 -8.78 -5.58
N ASP A 196 -8.15 -8.33 -6.84
CA ASP A 196 -8.68 -9.02 -8.02
C ASP A 196 -10.21 -9.26 -8.14
N CYS A 197 -11.03 -8.72 -7.23
CA CYS A 197 -12.43 -9.18 -7.14
C CYS A 197 -13.49 -8.31 -7.84
N ASP A 198 -13.23 -7.04 -8.19
CA ASP A 198 -14.25 -6.20 -8.85
C ASP A 198 -13.73 -5.47 -10.11
N PRO A 199 -14.09 -5.95 -11.32
CA PRO A 199 -13.71 -5.28 -12.56
C PRO A 199 -14.23 -3.84 -12.66
N VAL A 200 -15.32 -3.51 -11.94
CA VAL A 200 -15.87 -2.15 -11.90
C VAL A 200 -14.95 -1.22 -11.11
N ALA A 201 -14.45 -1.66 -9.96
CA ALA A 201 -13.55 -0.87 -9.14
C ALA A 201 -12.19 -0.64 -9.83
N THR A 202 -11.68 -1.66 -10.54
CA THR A 202 -10.47 -1.53 -11.36
C THR A 202 -10.66 -0.54 -12.51
N GLU A 203 -11.77 -0.64 -13.24
CA GLU A 203 -12.07 0.29 -14.33
C GLU A 203 -12.22 1.72 -13.83
N LEU A 204 -12.88 1.93 -12.68
CA LEU A 204 -12.98 3.24 -12.04
C LEU A 204 -11.59 3.81 -11.71
N ALA A 205 -10.69 3.01 -11.13
CA ALA A 205 -9.34 3.45 -10.80
C ALA A 205 -8.56 3.87 -12.06
N ASN A 206 -8.65 3.07 -13.14
CA ASN A 206 -8.01 3.36 -14.41
C ASN A 206 -8.55 4.66 -15.05
N GLN A 207 -9.88 4.84 -15.07
CA GLN A 207 -10.49 6.06 -15.62
C GLN A 207 -10.08 7.31 -14.86
N LEU A 208 -10.00 7.25 -13.53
CA LEU A 208 -9.56 8.40 -12.72
C LEU A 208 -8.10 8.76 -12.99
N ALA A 209 -7.23 7.75 -13.12
CA ALA A 209 -5.83 7.96 -13.50
C ALA A 209 -5.72 8.59 -14.90
N GLU A 210 -6.48 8.08 -15.87
CA GLU A 210 -6.50 8.61 -17.23
C GLU A 210 -6.97 10.06 -17.28
N ILE A 211 -8.08 10.39 -16.61
CA ILE A 211 -8.61 11.77 -16.54
C ILE A 211 -7.59 12.70 -15.90
N SER A 212 -6.88 12.25 -14.86
CA SER A 212 -5.84 13.04 -14.20
C SER A 212 -4.66 13.32 -15.11
N GLU A 213 -4.20 12.33 -15.87
CA GLU A 213 -3.11 12.49 -16.84
C GLU A 213 -3.52 13.40 -18.02
N GLN A 214 -4.74 13.24 -18.52
CA GLN A 214 -5.31 14.11 -19.55
C GLN A 214 -5.40 15.57 -19.07
N PHE A 215 -5.76 15.78 -17.81
CA PHE A 215 -5.78 17.11 -17.20
C PHE A 215 -4.38 17.70 -17.08
N ILE A 216 -3.41 16.96 -16.54
CA ILE A 216 -2.00 17.37 -16.41
C ILE A 216 -1.41 17.74 -17.78
N SER A 217 -1.60 16.88 -18.79
CA SER A 217 -1.10 17.11 -20.15
C SER A 217 -1.76 18.31 -20.83
N THR A 218 -3.00 18.65 -20.47
CA THR A 218 -3.66 19.86 -20.96
C THR A 218 -3.08 21.12 -20.33
N LEU A 219 -2.74 21.09 -19.04
CA LEU A 219 -2.08 22.22 -18.39
C LEU A 219 -0.67 22.46 -18.95
N LYS A 220 0.11 21.40 -19.22
CA LYS A 220 1.47 21.52 -19.79
C LYS A 220 1.51 22.11 -21.20
N ARG A 221 0.39 22.08 -21.93
CA ARG A 221 0.27 22.57 -23.31
C ARG A 221 -0.10 24.05 -23.39
N ASN A 222 -0.58 24.64 -22.30
CA ASN A 222 -0.99 26.04 -22.20
C ASN A 222 0.07 26.87 -21.50
#